data_AF-A0A412WXA6-F1
#
_entry.id   AF-A0A412WXA6-F1
#
_cell.length_a   1.000
_cell.length_b   1.000
_cell.length_c   1.000
_cell.angle_alpha   90.00
_cell.angle_beta   90.00
_cell.angle_gamma   90.00
#
_symmetry.space_group_name_H-M   'P 1'
#
loop_
_entity.id
_entity.type
_entity.pdbx_description
1 polymer ?
#
loop_
_entity_poly.entity_id
_entity_poly.type
_entity_poly.pdbx_seq_one_letter_code
_entity_poly.pdbx_strand_id
1 'polypeptide(L)'
;NLYARKSPEKFKIFIGWRVRVCSNLMLTNDGLTGRLEVMSDADIYSSALRLFQDFNPEQNLRLLENLGRTKISQEQFCQIIGRLRLYQALPASQLRELPKVILGDSNVNAATKGYIENPNFGLCGRENITCWDLMQLLNDAAKQSYIDKFLERNQNCTDFSVGIQKALNGEDAENYGWFLS
;
A
#
# COMPACT_ATOMS: atom_id res chain seq x y z
N ASN A 1 -38.31 10.27 -18.98
CA ASN A 1 -37.10 10.35 -19.80
C ASN A 1 -35.87 10.27 -18.89
N LEU A 2 -35.48 9.06 -18.43
CA LEU A 2 -34.39 8.87 -17.45
C LEU A 2 -32.98 8.98 -18.07
N TYR A 3 -32.88 9.12 -19.40
CA TYR A 3 -31.61 9.11 -20.16
C TYR A 3 -31.34 10.42 -20.93
N ALA A 4 -32.02 11.51 -20.60
CA ALA A 4 -31.93 12.76 -21.38
C ALA A 4 -30.64 13.58 -21.16
N ARG A 5 -29.79 13.22 -20.18
CA ARG A 5 -28.51 13.89 -19.91
C ARG A 5 -27.42 12.86 -19.66
N LYS A 6 -26.29 12.98 -20.36
CA LYS A 6 -25.07 12.20 -20.07
C LYS A 6 -24.63 12.54 -18.63
N SER A 7 -24.62 11.55 -17.76
CA SER A 7 -24.06 11.68 -16.41
C SER A 7 -22.54 11.45 -16.47
N PRO A 8 -21.75 12.08 -15.58
CA PRO A 8 -20.32 11.81 -15.50
C PRO A 8 -20.05 10.32 -15.25
N GLU A 9 -19.17 9.75 -16.05
CA GLU A 9 -18.68 8.39 -15.88
C GLU A 9 -17.49 8.40 -14.91
N LYS A 10 -17.34 7.33 -14.12
CA LYS A 10 -16.30 7.26 -13.07
C LYS A 10 -15.20 6.30 -13.48
N PHE A 11 -13.96 6.79 -13.51
CA PHE A 11 -12.76 6.03 -13.83
C PHE A 11 -11.74 6.10 -12.70
N LYS A 12 -10.85 5.10 -12.68
CA LYS A 12 -9.58 5.13 -11.95
C LYS A 12 -8.46 4.94 -12.97
N ILE A 13 -7.47 5.82 -12.95
CA ILE A 13 -6.27 5.73 -13.79
C ILE A 13 -5.08 5.62 -12.86
N PHE A 14 -4.15 4.73 -13.19
CA PHE A 14 -2.95 4.53 -12.39
C PHE A 14 -1.73 4.23 -13.26
N ILE A 15 -0.56 4.54 -12.73
CA ILE A 15 0.76 4.18 -13.23
C ILE A 15 1.58 3.72 -12.03
N GLY A 16 2.40 2.70 -12.21
CA GLY A 16 3.19 2.16 -11.13
C GLY A 16 4.13 1.08 -11.61
N TRP A 17 4.64 0.31 -10.66
CA TRP A 17 5.67 -0.68 -10.94
C TRP A 17 5.08 -2.09 -10.92
N ARG A 18 5.69 -2.97 -11.71
CA ARG A 18 5.41 -4.40 -11.69
C ARG A 18 6.62 -5.16 -11.19
N VAL A 19 6.44 -5.87 -10.09
CA VAL A 19 7.47 -6.74 -9.51
C VAL A 19 7.58 -8.00 -10.37
N ARG A 20 8.73 -8.23 -11.00
CA ARG A 20 8.86 -9.31 -12.01
C ARG A 20 8.73 -10.73 -11.44
N VAL A 21 9.14 -10.95 -10.18
CA VAL A 21 9.15 -12.29 -9.57
C VAL A 21 7.74 -12.81 -9.21
N CYS A 22 6.78 -11.92 -8.94
CA CYS A 22 5.43 -12.29 -8.49
C CYS A 22 4.29 -11.56 -9.22
N SER A 23 4.63 -10.68 -10.17
CA SER A 23 3.72 -9.77 -10.86
C SER A 23 2.89 -8.87 -9.94
N ASN A 24 3.34 -8.62 -8.71
CA ASN A 24 2.70 -7.65 -7.83
C ASN A 24 2.71 -6.28 -8.49
N LEU A 25 1.54 -5.64 -8.53
CA LEU A 25 1.43 -4.21 -8.76
C LEU A 25 1.95 -3.49 -7.52
N MET A 26 2.64 -2.39 -7.72
CA MET A 26 3.04 -1.48 -6.65
C MET A 26 2.75 -0.05 -7.09
N LEU A 27 1.87 0.60 -6.34
CA LEU A 27 1.45 1.98 -6.53
C LEU A 27 2.07 2.86 -5.45
N THR A 28 2.60 4.00 -5.87
CA THR A 28 3.07 5.10 -5.03
C THR A 28 2.02 6.21 -5.02
N ASN A 29 2.17 7.21 -4.14
CA ASN A 29 1.19 8.30 -3.99
C ASN A 29 0.94 9.08 -5.31
N ASP A 30 2.00 9.31 -6.08
CA ASP A 30 1.98 9.96 -7.40
C ASP A 30 1.45 9.07 -8.53
N GLY A 31 1.13 7.80 -8.24
CA GLY A 31 0.78 6.80 -9.25
C GLY A 31 -0.71 6.51 -9.39
N LEU A 32 -1.61 7.15 -8.64
CA LEU A 32 -3.04 6.81 -8.65
C LEU A 32 -3.96 8.04 -8.67
N THR A 33 -4.81 8.12 -9.69
CA THR A 33 -6.00 8.98 -9.69
C THR A 33 -7.21 8.16 -9.26
N GLY A 34 -7.54 8.21 -7.96
CA GLY A 34 -8.53 7.34 -7.32
C GLY A 34 -10.01 7.61 -7.65
N ARG A 35 -10.34 8.81 -8.13
CA ARG A 35 -11.69 9.15 -8.61
C ARG A 35 -11.60 10.20 -9.71
N LEU A 36 -11.75 9.76 -10.95
CA LEU A 36 -11.85 10.62 -12.12
C LEU A 36 -13.31 10.61 -12.61
N GLU A 37 -13.95 11.76 -12.64
CA GLU A 37 -15.28 11.94 -13.22
C GLU A 37 -15.12 12.57 -14.61
N VAL A 38 -15.56 11.86 -15.65
CA VAL A 38 -15.36 12.26 -17.05
C VAL A 38 -16.68 12.46 -17.77
N MET A 39 -16.68 13.43 -18.68
CA MET A 39 -17.80 13.69 -19.59
C MET A 39 -17.45 13.29 -21.03
N SER A 40 -16.17 13.08 -21.33
CA SER A 40 -15.64 12.68 -22.63
C SER A 40 -14.39 11.81 -22.50
N ASP A 41 -14.03 11.13 -23.58
CA ASP A 41 -12.75 10.43 -23.74
C ASP A 41 -11.53 11.36 -23.64
N ALA A 42 -11.67 12.62 -24.09
CA ALA A 42 -10.64 13.64 -23.94
C ALA A 42 -10.26 13.88 -22.47
N ASP A 43 -11.21 13.83 -21.54
CA ASP A 43 -10.95 14.01 -20.10
C ASP A 43 -10.08 12.87 -19.55
N ILE A 44 -10.28 11.63 -20.03
CA ILE A 44 -9.45 10.48 -19.68
C ILE A 44 -8.03 10.68 -20.19
N TYR A 45 -7.88 11.09 -21.46
CA TYR A 45 -6.59 11.30 -22.08
C TYR A 45 -5.78 12.41 -21.38
N SER A 46 -6.40 13.56 -21.13
CA SER A 46 -5.75 14.67 -20.42
C SER A 46 -5.34 14.28 -19.00
N SER A 47 -6.19 13.51 -18.29
CA SER A 47 -5.89 13.05 -16.94
C SER A 47 -4.76 12.01 -16.91
N ALA A 48 -4.73 11.09 -17.89
CA ALA A 48 -3.64 10.14 -18.04
C ALA A 48 -2.31 10.85 -18.35
N LEU A 49 -2.31 11.84 -19.26
CA LEU A 49 -1.11 12.60 -19.60
C LEU A 49 -0.54 13.34 -18.38
N ARG A 50 -1.40 14.01 -17.61
CA ARG A 50 -0.99 14.67 -16.36
C ARG A 50 -0.41 13.66 -15.37
N LEU A 51 -1.08 12.53 -15.16
CA LEU A 51 -0.59 11.48 -14.27
C LEU A 51 0.81 10.99 -14.67
N PHE A 52 1.06 10.80 -15.97
CA PHE A 52 2.36 10.34 -16.45
C PHE A 52 3.45 11.41 -16.37
N GLN A 53 3.08 12.69 -16.45
CA GLN A 53 3.99 13.83 -16.27
C GLN A 53 4.38 14.02 -14.81
N ASP A 54 3.42 13.84 -13.90
CA ASP A 54 3.62 14.04 -12.46
C ASP A 54 4.29 12.82 -11.79
N PHE A 55 4.16 11.63 -12.38
CA PHE A 55 4.81 10.42 -11.89
C PHE A 55 6.33 10.58 -11.93
N ASN A 56 7.01 10.33 -10.80
CA ASN A 56 8.45 10.48 -10.66
C ASN A 56 9.15 9.12 -10.47
N PRO A 57 9.59 8.44 -11.55
CA PRO A 57 10.18 7.12 -11.45
C PRO A 57 11.46 7.08 -10.62
N GLU A 58 12.28 8.13 -10.68
CA GLU A 58 13.57 8.16 -9.98
C GLU A 58 13.39 8.27 -8.46
N GLN A 59 12.51 9.18 -8.02
CA GLN A 59 12.16 9.30 -6.61
C GLN A 59 11.53 8.00 -6.10
N ASN A 60 10.63 7.41 -6.88
CA ASN A 60 10.01 6.13 -6.54
C ASN A 60 11.07 5.03 -6.39
N LEU A 61 12.01 4.90 -7.33
CA LEU A 61 13.06 3.88 -7.26
C LEU A 61 13.92 4.05 -5.99
N ARG A 62 14.34 5.27 -5.65
CA ARG A 62 15.11 5.55 -4.43
C ARG A 62 14.34 5.15 -3.17
N LEU A 63 13.04 5.44 -3.12
CA LEU A 63 12.16 5.01 -2.04
C LEU A 63 12.15 3.49 -1.90
N LEU A 64 11.98 2.75 -3.00
CA LEU A 64 11.96 1.28 -2.98
C LEU A 64 13.30 0.68 -2.58
N GLU A 65 14.41 1.26 -3.04
CA GLU A 65 15.75 0.85 -2.61
C GLU A 65 15.92 1.00 -1.09
N ASN A 66 15.45 2.10 -0.52
CA ASN A 66 15.51 2.31 0.92
C ASN A 66 14.65 1.30 1.69
N LEU A 67 13.45 0.97 1.20
CA LEU A 67 12.64 -0.11 1.77
C LEU A 67 13.38 -1.46 1.81
N GLY A 68 14.17 -1.75 0.76
CA GLY A 68 14.98 -2.97 0.69
C GLY A 68 16.21 -2.98 1.61
N ARG A 69 16.63 -1.83 2.15
CA ARG A 69 17.79 -1.71 3.05
C ARG A 69 17.38 -1.70 4.52
N THR A 70 16.16 -1.30 4.85
CA THR A 70 15.66 -1.29 6.23
C THR A 70 15.15 -2.67 6.63
N LYS A 71 15.82 -3.29 7.62
CA LYS A 71 15.46 -4.61 8.16
C LYS A 71 14.33 -4.49 9.18
N ILE A 72 13.50 -5.53 9.24
CA ILE A 72 12.47 -5.74 10.25
C ILE A 72 12.75 -7.10 10.91
N SER A 73 12.93 -7.07 12.23
CA SER A 73 13.10 -8.29 13.02
C SER A 73 11.80 -9.08 13.14
N GLN A 74 11.92 -10.36 13.51
CA GLN A 74 10.74 -11.18 13.78
C GLN A 74 9.86 -10.58 14.89
N GLU A 75 10.48 -10.00 15.93
CA GLU A 75 9.76 -9.32 17.00
C GLU A 75 8.98 -8.11 16.49
N GLN A 76 9.64 -7.25 15.70
CA GLN A 76 9.00 -6.09 15.09
C GLN A 76 7.87 -6.49 14.15
N PHE A 77 8.05 -7.55 13.35
CA PHE A 77 6.98 -8.06 12.50
C PHE A 77 5.77 -8.54 13.33
N CYS A 78 6.01 -9.28 14.42
CA CYS A 78 4.95 -9.71 15.33
C CYS A 78 4.22 -8.52 15.97
N GLN A 79 4.94 -7.48 16.39
CA GLN A 79 4.35 -6.23 16.90
C GLN A 79 3.47 -5.56 15.85
N ILE A 80 3.97 -5.40 14.62
CA ILE A 80 3.22 -4.81 13.51
C ILE A 80 1.92 -5.58 13.27
N ILE A 81 1.98 -6.91 13.15
CA ILE A 81 0.77 -7.74 12.92
C ILE A 81 -0.20 -7.64 14.10
N GLY A 82 0.29 -7.67 15.34
CA GLY A 82 -0.53 -7.53 16.53
C GLY A 82 -1.24 -6.17 16.59
N ARG A 83 -0.52 -5.09 16.30
CA ARG A 83 -1.04 -3.72 16.26
C ARG A 83 -2.01 -3.52 15.10
N LEU A 84 -1.78 -4.12 13.94
CA LEU A 84 -2.73 -4.11 12.83
C LEU A 84 -4.06 -4.81 13.19
N ARG A 85 -4.02 -5.90 13.96
CA ARG A 85 -5.24 -6.54 14.47
C ARG A 85 -5.95 -5.66 15.50
N LEU A 86 -5.21 -5.05 16.42
CA LEU A 86 -5.77 -4.14 17.41
C LEU A 86 -6.41 -2.91 16.74
N TYR A 87 -5.75 -2.35 15.72
CA TYR A 87 -6.22 -1.20 14.94
C TYR A 87 -7.67 -1.39 14.48
N GLN A 88 -8.04 -2.58 14.00
CA GLN A 88 -9.40 -2.87 13.54
C GLN A 88 -10.47 -2.79 14.64
N ALA A 89 -10.08 -2.93 15.90
CA ALA A 89 -10.96 -2.89 17.05
C ALA A 89 -10.94 -1.54 17.79
N LEU A 90 -10.10 -0.58 17.37
CA LEU A 90 -9.98 0.70 18.07
C LEU A 90 -11.21 1.60 17.85
N PRO A 91 -11.57 2.41 18.86
CA PRO A 91 -12.62 3.42 18.69
C PRO A 91 -12.17 4.50 17.70
N ALA A 92 -13.15 5.11 17.02
CA ALA A 92 -12.91 6.15 16.00
C ALA A 92 -12.13 7.37 16.50
N SER A 93 -12.14 7.67 17.81
CA SER A 93 -11.32 8.73 18.39
C SER A 93 -9.83 8.41 18.32
N GLN A 94 -9.44 7.17 18.63
CA GLN A 94 -8.03 6.74 18.60
C GLN A 94 -7.55 6.51 17.17
N LEU A 95 -8.41 6.00 16.29
CA LEU A 95 -8.09 5.82 14.88
C LEU A 95 -7.72 7.12 14.16
N ARG A 96 -8.26 8.27 14.60
CA ARG A 96 -7.95 9.58 14.00
C ARG A 96 -6.53 10.07 14.30
N GLU A 97 -5.90 9.54 15.36
CA GLU A 97 -4.54 9.91 15.78
C GLU A 97 -3.48 9.01 15.13
N LEU A 98 -3.89 7.98 14.38
CA LEU A 98 -3.02 6.99 13.76
C LEU A 98 -3.07 7.09 12.24
N PRO A 99 -2.00 6.63 11.54
CA PRO A 99 -2.03 6.49 10.11
C PRO A 99 -3.21 5.63 9.64
N LYS A 100 -3.80 6.02 8.51
CA LYS A 100 -4.91 5.27 7.92
C LYS A 100 -4.40 3.94 7.37
N VAL A 101 -4.95 2.83 7.86
CA VAL A 101 -4.70 1.49 7.31
C VAL A 101 -5.99 0.90 6.77
N ILE A 102 -5.97 0.44 5.52
CA ILE A 102 -7.15 -0.05 4.79
C ILE A 102 -7.06 -1.57 4.55
N LEU A 103 -6.33 -2.28 5.41
CA LEU A 103 -6.14 -3.74 5.35
C LEU A 103 -6.96 -4.41 6.45
N GLY A 104 -7.93 -5.24 6.08
CA GLY A 104 -8.79 -5.93 7.05
C GLY A 104 -8.15 -7.21 7.62
N ASP A 105 -8.83 -7.85 8.57
CA ASP A 105 -8.34 -9.05 9.26
C ASP A 105 -7.90 -10.18 8.32
N SER A 106 -8.64 -10.40 7.23
CA SER A 106 -8.28 -11.41 6.23
C SER A 106 -6.95 -11.07 5.53
N ASN A 107 -6.70 -9.78 5.22
CA ASN A 107 -5.45 -9.33 4.64
C ASN A 107 -4.30 -9.49 5.64
N VAL A 108 -4.51 -9.09 6.90
CA VAL A 108 -3.49 -9.26 7.96
C VAL A 108 -3.13 -10.74 8.13
N ASN A 109 -4.13 -11.63 8.18
CA ASN A 109 -3.91 -13.07 8.27
C ASN A 109 -3.19 -13.64 7.05
N ALA A 110 -3.53 -13.20 5.84
CA ALA A 110 -2.85 -13.63 4.62
C ALA A 110 -1.38 -13.17 4.62
N ALA A 111 -1.09 -11.95 5.05
CA ALA A 111 0.28 -11.45 5.20
C ALA A 111 1.07 -12.25 6.25
N THR A 112 0.44 -12.64 7.37
CA THR A 112 1.07 -13.52 8.37
C THR A 112 1.42 -14.89 7.80
N LYS A 113 0.52 -15.50 7.01
CA LYS A 113 0.84 -16.76 6.32
C LYS A 113 1.98 -16.59 5.32
N GLY A 114 1.92 -15.53 4.51
CA GLY A 114 2.98 -15.20 3.56
C GLY A 114 4.33 -14.97 4.24
N TYR A 115 4.36 -14.39 5.43
CA TYR A 115 5.59 -14.25 6.21
C TYR A 115 6.26 -15.59 6.53
N ILE A 116 5.50 -16.67 6.71
CA ILE A 116 6.05 -18.00 6.97
C ILE A 116 6.36 -18.74 5.67
N GLU A 117 5.45 -18.66 4.70
CA GLU A 117 5.40 -19.59 3.55
C GLU A 117 5.96 -18.99 2.25
N ASN A 118 6.01 -17.67 2.09
CA ASN A 118 6.39 -17.04 0.82
C ASN A 118 7.91 -17.14 0.59
N PRO A 119 8.38 -17.86 -0.45
CA PRO A 119 9.81 -18.10 -0.65
C PRO A 119 10.60 -16.85 -1.07
N ASN A 120 9.92 -15.81 -1.55
CA ASN A 120 10.57 -14.58 -2.03
C ASN A 120 10.65 -13.50 -0.95
N PHE A 121 9.58 -13.36 -0.16
CA PHE A 121 9.41 -12.23 0.77
C PHE A 121 9.14 -12.68 2.22
N GLY A 122 8.90 -13.96 2.47
CA GLY A 122 8.72 -14.53 3.82
C GLY A 122 10.04 -14.84 4.51
N LEU A 123 10.02 -15.01 5.83
CA LEU A 123 11.19 -15.26 6.65
C LEU A 123 12.00 -16.45 6.11
N CYS A 124 11.37 -17.61 5.89
CA CYS A 124 11.96 -18.76 5.18
C CYS A 124 13.44 -19.07 5.49
N GLY A 125 13.83 -19.03 6.77
CA GLY A 125 15.21 -19.30 7.22
C GLY A 125 16.15 -18.09 7.24
N ARG A 126 15.68 -16.91 6.78
CA ARG A 126 16.33 -15.62 6.99
C ARG A 126 16.20 -15.21 8.46
N GLU A 127 17.14 -14.41 8.94
CA GLU A 127 17.08 -13.84 10.29
C GLU A 127 16.05 -12.70 10.38
N ASN A 128 15.94 -11.91 9.32
CA ASN A 128 15.10 -10.71 9.23
C ASN A 128 14.46 -10.62 7.84
N ILE A 129 13.32 -9.94 7.76
CA ILE A 129 12.78 -9.45 6.48
C ILE A 129 13.16 -7.97 6.31
N THR A 130 12.78 -7.36 5.21
CA THR A 130 12.94 -5.92 4.96
C THR A 130 11.59 -5.19 4.92
N CYS A 131 11.58 -3.86 4.98
CA CYS A 131 10.35 -3.09 4.72
C CYS A 131 9.81 -3.32 3.29
N TRP A 132 10.68 -3.63 2.33
CA TRP A 132 10.27 -4.08 1.00
C TRP A 132 9.50 -5.40 1.07
N ASP A 133 10.03 -6.38 1.80
CA ASP A 133 9.36 -7.67 1.98
C ASP A 133 7.99 -7.51 2.66
N LEU A 134 7.91 -6.70 3.72
CA LEU A 134 6.65 -6.36 4.37
C LEU A 134 5.66 -5.79 3.35
N MET A 135 6.07 -4.80 2.56
CA MET A 135 5.23 -4.22 1.52
C MET A 135 4.72 -5.27 0.52
N GLN A 136 5.58 -6.19 0.10
CA GLN A 136 5.21 -7.24 -0.85
C GLN A 136 4.24 -8.26 -0.24
N LEU A 137 4.42 -8.62 1.03
CA LEU A 137 3.49 -9.50 1.75
C LEU A 137 2.11 -8.85 1.92
N LEU A 138 2.06 -7.56 2.26
CA LEU A 138 0.82 -6.79 2.38
C LEU A 138 0.14 -6.61 1.02
N ASN A 139 0.90 -6.31 -0.04
CA ASN A 139 0.38 -6.19 -1.40
C ASN A 139 -0.22 -7.50 -1.91
N ASP A 140 0.45 -8.63 -1.67
CA ASP A 140 -0.07 -9.94 -2.07
C ASP A 140 -1.35 -10.29 -1.30
N ALA A 141 -1.38 -10.00 0.00
CA ALA A 141 -2.59 -10.12 0.82
C ALA A 141 -3.73 -9.21 0.33
N ALA A 142 -3.41 -8.01 -0.16
CA ALA A 142 -4.39 -7.06 -0.68
C ALA A 142 -5.00 -7.49 -2.02
N LYS A 143 -4.37 -8.39 -2.80
CA LYS A 143 -4.95 -8.92 -4.05
C LYS A 143 -6.27 -9.66 -3.87
N GLN A 144 -6.50 -10.23 -2.68
CA GLN A 144 -7.76 -10.90 -2.35
C GLN A 144 -8.91 -9.93 -2.09
N SER A 145 -8.66 -8.61 -2.20
CA SER A 145 -9.67 -7.58 -2.03
C SER A 145 -10.59 -7.45 -3.24
N TYR A 146 -11.79 -6.94 -3.01
CA TYR A 146 -12.67 -6.52 -4.10
C TYR A 146 -11.99 -5.51 -5.02
N ILE A 147 -12.28 -5.63 -6.31
CA ILE A 147 -11.61 -4.89 -7.40
C ILE A 147 -11.73 -3.37 -7.26
N ASP A 148 -12.79 -2.88 -6.63
CA ASP A 148 -13.06 -1.46 -6.42
C ASP A 148 -12.07 -0.82 -5.43
N LYS A 149 -11.58 -1.58 -4.44
CA LYS A 149 -10.64 -1.10 -3.41
C LYS A 149 -9.21 -1.57 -3.60
N PHE A 150 -8.96 -2.47 -4.55
CA PHE A 150 -7.63 -3.05 -4.77
C PHE A 150 -6.54 -1.99 -4.95
N LEU A 151 -6.76 -0.97 -5.78
CA LEU A 151 -5.77 0.09 -6.06
C LEU A 151 -5.44 0.93 -4.81
N GLU A 152 -6.46 1.34 -4.08
CA GLU A 152 -6.29 2.14 -2.84
C GLU A 152 -5.59 1.32 -1.75
N ARG A 153 -5.91 0.03 -1.63
CA ARG A 153 -5.22 -0.85 -0.69
C ARG A 153 -3.77 -1.10 -1.08
N ASN A 154 -3.49 -1.26 -2.36
CA ASN A 154 -2.13 -1.45 -2.87
C ASN A 154 -1.27 -0.22 -2.58
N GLN A 155 -1.77 0.98 -2.87
CA GLN A 155 -1.10 2.23 -2.51
C GLN A 155 -0.90 2.35 -1.00
N ASN A 156 -1.92 2.03 -0.20
CA ASN A 156 -1.83 2.06 1.26
C ASN A 156 -0.80 1.06 1.82
N CYS A 157 -0.55 -0.09 1.17
CA CYS A 157 0.54 -1.00 1.56
C CYS A 157 1.91 -0.35 1.38
N THR A 158 2.10 0.41 0.29
CA THR A 158 3.31 1.19 0.04
C THR A 158 3.47 2.27 1.11
N ASP A 159 2.44 3.09 1.33
CA ASP A 159 2.46 4.17 2.33
C ASP A 159 2.76 3.63 3.72
N PHE A 160 2.11 2.54 4.11
CA PHE A 160 2.34 1.90 5.40
C PHE A 160 3.78 1.43 5.56
N SER A 161 4.33 0.77 4.54
CA SER A 161 5.70 0.24 4.61
C SER A 161 6.75 1.36 4.64
N VAL A 162 6.49 2.47 3.95
CA VAL A 162 7.31 3.69 4.02
C VAL A 162 7.21 4.34 5.40
N GLY A 163 6.01 4.41 5.99
CA GLY A 163 5.80 4.91 7.33
C GLY A 163 6.55 4.11 8.40
N ILE A 164 6.46 2.78 8.34
CA ILE A 164 7.23 1.88 9.22
C ILE A 164 8.73 2.08 9.04
N GLN A 165 9.21 2.17 7.80
CA GLN A 165 10.62 2.42 7.51
C GLN A 165 11.11 3.73 8.14
N LYS A 166 10.34 4.82 7.97
CA LYS A 166 10.66 6.11 8.60
C LYS A 166 10.67 6.01 10.13
N ALA A 167 9.70 5.32 10.71
CA ALA A 167 9.66 5.13 12.16
C ALA A 167 10.86 4.35 12.70
N LEU A 168 11.29 3.29 11.99
CA LEU A 168 12.49 2.52 12.32
C LEU A 168 13.78 3.36 12.21
N ASN A 169 13.80 4.35 11.31
CA ASN A 169 14.92 5.27 11.12
C ASN A 169 14.89 6.48 12.08
N GLY A 170 13.87 6.59 12.95
CA GLY A 170 13.71 7.73 13.86
C GLY A 170 13.12 8.99 13.20
N GLU A 171 12.52 8.86 12.02
CA GLU A 171 11.89 9.92 11.23
C GLU A 171 10.35 9.84 11.28
N ASP A 172 9.79 9.35 12.40
CA ASP A 172 8.34 9.18 12.54
C ASP A 172 7.62 10.53 12.67
N ALA A 173 6.89 10.91 11.62
CA ALA A 173 6.10 12.14 11.58
C ALA A 173 4.58 11.90 11.70
N GLU A 174 4.13 10.65 11.55
CA GLU A 174 2.71 10.32 11.42
C GLU A 174 2.26 9.27 12.46
N ASN A 175 3.06 8.99 13.49
CA ASN A 175 2.80 8.01 14.55
C ASN A 175 2.80 6.55 14.06
N TYR A 176 3.62 6.21 13.05
CA TYR A 176 3.80 4.82 12.65
C TYR A 176 4.53 3.98 13.71
N GLY A 177 5.26 4.60 14.63
CA GLY A 177 5.90 3.96 15.78
C GLY A 177 4.90 3.25 16.70
N TRP A 178 3.61 3.62 16.66
CA TRP A 178 2.57 2.87 17.37
C TRP A 178 2.48 1.40 16.92
N PHE A 179 2.78 1.11 15.65
CA PHE A 179 2.79 -0.26 15.13
C PHE A 179 4.06 -1.04 15.51
N LEU A 180 5.06 -0.38 16.10
CA LEU A 180 6.35 -0.95 16.50
C LEU A 180 6.53 -1.01 18.03
N SER A 181 5.52 -0.59 18.79
CA SER A 181 5.50 -0.58 20.26
C SER A 181 4.56 -1.64 20.81
#